data_AF-A0A519QLA8-F1
#
_entry.id   AF-A0A519QLA8-F1
#
_cell.length_a   1.000
_cell.length_b   1.000
_cell.length_c   1.000
_cell.angle_alpha   90.00
_cell.angle_beta   90.00
_cell.angle_gamma   90.00
#
_symmetry.space_group_name_H-M   'P 1'
#
loop_
_entity.id
_entity.type
_entity.pdbx_description
1 polymer ?
#
loop_
_entity_poly.entity_id
_entity_poly.type
_entity_poly.pdbx_seq_one_letter_code
_entity_poly.pdbx_strand_id
1 'polypeptide(L)'
;MTDLSFPLQNLDIAKAFLFGSSTKGTGRDFDILFISDDFEGVSRIKRAEKVKLNFLTENIDPICISEREFDRLTKQNSLFLSKILKSAILIYERQSS
;
A
#
# COMPACT_ATOMS: atom_id res chain seq x y z
N MET A 1 12.77 0.58 15.50
CA MET A 1 11.37 0.28 15.16
C MET A 1 10.95 1.29 14.12
N THR A 2 10.48 0.83 12.97
CA THR A 2 9.90 1.72 11.96
C THR A 2 8.48 2.02 12.42
N ASP A 3 8.17 3.29 12.69
CA ASP A 3 6.87 3.70 13.21
C ASP A 3 5.89 3.79 12.04
N LEU A 4 5.21 2.67 11.73
CA LEU A 4 4.12 2.64 10.76
C LEU A 4 2.85 3.15 11.45
N SER A 5 2.68 4.47 11.52
CA SER A 5 1.47 5.08 12.07
C SER A 5 0.42 5.30 10.98
N PHE A 6 -0.80 4.78 11.20
CA PHE A 6 -1.97 5.02 10.37
C PHE A 6 -3.04 5.79 11.15
N PRO A 7 -3.90 6.62 10.50
CA PRO A 7 -3.89 6.95 9.06
C PRO A 7 -2.69 7.85 8.67
N LEU A 8 -2.35 7.87 7.38
CA LEU A 8 -1.33 8.80 6.87
C LEU A 8 -1.92 10.22 6.83
N GLN A 9 -1.20 11.21 7.38
CA GLN A 9 -1.74 12.57 7.55
C GLN A 9 -2.06 13.29 6.22
N ASN A 10 -1.35 12.96 5.14
CA ASN A 10 -1.47 13.65 3.84
C ASN A 10 -2.11 12.79 2.75
N LEU A 11 -2.64 11.61 3.10
CA LEU A 11 -3.22 10.69 2.13
C LEU A 11 -4.46 10.02 2.72
N ASP A 12 -5.57 10.09 1.99
CA ASP A 12 -6.79 9.38 2.33
C ASP A 12 -6.69 7.92 1.87
N ILE A 13 -5.94 7.14 2.65
CA ILE A 13 -5.76 5.71 2.39
C ILE A 13 -7.09 5.00 2.64
N ALA A 14 -7.54 4.22 1.67
CA ALA A 14 -8.69 3.32 1.82
C ALA A 14 -8.26 1.99 2.46
N LYS A 15 -7.19 1.38 1.95
CA LYS A 15 -6.63 0.12 2.46
C LYS A 15 -5.11 0.12 2.38
N ALA A 16 -4.46 -0.53 3.34
CA ALA A 16 -3.04 -0.84 3.27
C ALA A 16 -2.78 -2.31 3.62
N PHE A 17 -1.98 -2.97 2.80
CA PHE A 17 -1.62 -4.36 2.97
C PHE A 17 -0.10 -4.51 3.07
N LEU A 18 0.39 -5.10 4.15
CA LEU A 18 1.79 -5.54 4.26
C LEU A 18 1.95 -6.86 3.52
N PHE A 19 2.95 -6.99 2.65
CA PHE A 19 3.23 -8.22 1.92
C PHE A 19 4.74 -8.51 1.87
N GLY A 20 5.12 -9.55 1.11
CA GLY A 20 6.53 -9.88 0.89
C GLY A 20 7.23 -10.46 2.11
N SER A 21 8.54 -10.27 2.18
CA SER A 21 9.40 -10.92 3.19
C SER A 21 9.16 -10.37 4.62
N SER A 22 8.65 -9.15 4.73
CA SER A 22 8.34 -8.50 6.00
C SER A 22 7.17 -9.16 6.74
N THR A 23 6.27 -9.85 6.03
CA THR A 23 5.23 -10.69 6.67
C THR A 23 5.81 -11.85 7.48
N LYS A 24 7.06 -12.25 7.22
CA LYS A 24 7.75 -13.38 7.89
C LYS A 24 8.78 -12.91 8.93
N GLY A 25 8.90 -11.60 9.18
CA GLY A 25 9.86 -11.04 10.13
C GLY A 25 11.33 -11.15 9.71
N THR A 26 11.60 -11.49 8.44
CA THR A 26 12.97 -11.70 7.92
C THR A 26 13.47 -10.54 7.04
N GLY A 27 12.61 -9.59 6.70
CA GLY A 27 12.92 -8.42 5.85
C GLY A 27 13.27 -7.18 6.67
N ARG A 28 14.22 -6.36 6.18
CA ARG A 28 14.45 -5.00 6.71
C ARG A 28 13.55 -3.95 6.05
N ASP A 29 13.04 -4.26 4.85
CA ASP A 29 12.22 -3.37 4.02
C ASP A 29 10.77 -3.83 4.01
N PHE A 30 9.83 -2.91 4.23
CA PHE A 30 8.41 -3.16 4.27
C PHE A 30 7.79 -2.95 2.88
N ASP A 31 7.41 -4.06 2.24
CA ASP A 31 6.62 -4.04 1.02
C ASP A 31 5.15 -3.77 1.38
N ILE A 32 4.62 -2.60 1.03
CA ILE A 32 3.26 -2.22 1.41
C ILE A 32 2.46 -1.80 0.18
N LEU A 33 1.29 -2.41 0.00
CA LEU A 33 0.33 -2.03 -1.02
C LEU A 33 -0.64 -1.01 -0.40
N PHE A 34 -0.60 0.23 -0.88
CA PHE A 34 -1.51 1.30 -0.52
C PHE A 34 -2.57 1.47 -1.61
N ILE A 35 -3.82 1.58 -1.17
CA ILE A 35 -4.98 1.85 -2.03
C ILE A 35 -5.59 3.18 -1.61
N SER A 36 -5.68 4.13 -2.53
CA SER A 36 -6.22 5.48 -2.28
C SER A 36 -6.58 6.18 -3.58
N ASP A 37 -7.69 6.90 -3.61
CA ASP A 37 -8.07 7.74 -4.75
C ASP A 37 -7.12 8.93 -4.99
N ASP A 38 -6.29 9.31 -3.99
CA ASP A 38 -5.23 10.33 -4.15
C ASP A 38 -4.14 9.94 -5.16
N PHE A 39 -4.16 8.70 -5.65
CA PHE A 39 -3.27 8.15 -6.66
C PHE A 39 -3.84 8.20 -8.09
N GLU A 40 -5.14 8.47 -8.27
CA GLU A 40 -5.77 8.53 -9.59
C GLU A 40 -5.11 9.62 -10.46
N GLY A 41 -4.72 9.28 -11.69
CA GLY A 41 -4.03 10.21 -12.60
C GLY A 41 -2.60 10.61 -12.19
N VAL A 42 -2.09 10.15 -11.04
CA VAL A 42 -0.72 10.42 -10.56
C VAL A 42 0.24 9.36 -11.12
N SER A 43 1.42 9.78 -11.58
CA SER A 43 2.43 8.81 -12.06
C SER A 43 2.96 7.92 -10.94
N ARG A 44 3.36 6.69 -11.27
CA ARG A 44 3.86 5.70 -10.30
C ARG A 44 4.96 6.25 -9.36
N ILE A 45 5.91 6.99 -9.92
CA ILE A 45 7.03 7.59 -9.16
C ILE A 45 6.49 8.60 -8.12
N LYS A 46 5.63 9.53 -8.55
CA LYS A 46 5.03 10.54 -7.67
C LYS A 46 4.15 9.95 -6.57
N ARG A 47 3.44 8.85 -6.85
CA ARG A 47 2.67 8.13 -5.83
C ARG A 47 3.58 7.60 -4.71
N ALA A 48 4.67 6.95 -5.09
CA ALA A 48 5.65 6.43 -4.13
C ALA A 48 6.31 7.55 -3.31
N GLU A 49 6.68 8.66 -3.95
CA GLU A 49 7.20 9.86 -3.26
C GLU A 49 6.20 10.40 -2.24
N LYS A 50 4.93 10.59 -2.63
CA LYS A 50 3.85 11.04 -1.73
C LYS A 50 3.74 10.16 -0.49
N VAL A 51 3.79 8.84 -0.65
CA VAL A 51 3.72 7.90 0.47
C VAL A 51 4.95 8.03 1.35
N LYS A 52 6.15 8.02 0.76
CA LYS A 52 7.43 8.09 1.49
C LYS A 52 7.60 9.36 2.32
N LEU A 53 6.99 10.48 1.92
CA LEU A 53 6.97 11.71 2.72
C LEU A 53 6.30 11.56 4.09
N ASN A 54 5.48 10.52 4.31
CA ASN A 54 4.83 10.26 5.59
C ASN A 54 5.67 9.39 6.54
N PHE A 55 6.88 8.98 6.14
CA PHE A 55 7.72 8.09 6.93
C PHE A 55 9.10 8.70 7.15
N LEU A 56 9.61 8.56 8.37
CA LEU A 56 10.95 9.04 8.74
C LEU A 56 12.08 8.12 8.25
N THR A 57 11.74 6.91 7.77
CA THR A 57 12.72 5.90 7.33
C THR A 57 12.46 5.48 5.89
N GLU A 58 13.52 5.24 5.12
CA GLU A 58 13.43 4.82 3.72
C GLU A 58 13.13 3.32 3.51
N ASN A 59 12.95 2.56 4.59
CA ASN A 59 12.76 1.11 4.55
C ASN A 59 11.37 0.68 4.09
N ILE A 60 10.68 1.47 3.27
CA ILE A 60 9.35 1.14 2.75
C ILE A 60 9.41 1.17 1.23
N ASP A 61 8.97 0.08 0.61
CA ASP A 61 8.76 -0.02 -0.83
C ASP A 61 7.25 -0.02 -1.14
N PRO A 62 6.65 1.16 -1.39
CA PRO A 62 5.21 1.26 -1.54
C PRO A 62 4.76 0.94 -2.96
N ILE A 63 3.80 0.03 -3.09
CA ILE A 63 3.00 -0.15 -4.29
C ILE A 63 1.73 0.67 -4.11
N CYS A 64 1.48 1.62 -5.00
CA CYS A 64 0.39 2.59 -4.86
C CYS A 64 -0.59 2.49 -6.04
N ILE A 65 -1.85 2.17 -5.75
CA ILE A 65 -2.91 2.05 -6.76
C ILE A 65 -4.19 2.76 -6.32
N SER A 66 -4.97 3.30 -7.26
CA SER A 66 -6.28 3.88 -6.94
C SER A 66 -7.30 2.82 -6.55
N GLU A 67 -8.40 3.22 -5.90
CA GLU A 67 -9.50 2.30 -5.59
C GLU A 67 -10.07 1.70 -6.90
N ARG A 68 -10.17 2.53 -7.94
CA ARG A 68 -10.58 2.11 -9.29
C ARG A 68 -9.62 1.10 -9.92
N GLU A 69 -8.31 1.30 -9.80
CA GLU A 69 -7.31 0.36 -10.27
C GLU A 69 -7.42 -0.97 -9.51
N PHE A 70 -7.59 -0.93 -8.20
CA PHE A 70 -7.75 -2.10 -7.35
C PHE A 70 -9.00 -2.91 -7.74
N ASP A 71 -10.15 -2.26 -7.90
CA ASP A 71 -11.39 -2.88 -8.35
C ASP A 71 -11.23 -3.55 -9.71
N ARG A 72 -10.61 -2.84 -10.66
CA ARG A 72 -10.36 -3.36 -12.01
C ARG A 72 -9.46 -4.60 -11.96
N LEU A 73 -8.35 -4.53 -11.23
CA LEU A 73 -7.37 -5.62 -11.11
C LEU A 73 -7.97 -6.84 -10.40
N THR A 74 -8.84 -6.62 -9.41
CA THR A 74 -9.58 -7.68 -8.71
C THR A 74 -10.57 -8.37 -9.66
N LYS A 75 -11.38 -7.59 -10.38
CA LYS A 75 -12.34 -8.12 -11.37
C LYS A 75 -11.67 -8.88 -12.52
N GLN A 76 -10.46 -8.46 -12.89
CA GLN A 76 -9.67 -9.11 -13.95
C GLN A 76 -8.89 -10.35 -13.46
N ASN A 77 -8.98 -10.71 -12.17
CA ASN A 77 -8.16 -11.77 -11.58
C ASN A 77 -6.66 -11.59 -11.88
N SER A 78 -6.16 -10.36 -11.74
CA SER A 78 -4.78 -10.02 -12.04
C SER A 78 -3.80 -10.94 -11.31
N LEU A 79 -2.89 -11.57 -12.04
CA LEU A 79 -1.83 -12.42 -11.47
C LEU A 79 -0.94 -11.67 -10.49
N PHE A 80 -0.72 -10.38 -10.73
CA PHE A 80 0.06 -9.52 -9.86
C PHE A 80 -0.64 -9.31 -8.51
N LEU A 81 -1.91 -8.86 -8.56
CA LEU A 81 -2.66 -8.55 -7.35
C LEU A 81 -2.98 -9.81 -6.54
N SER A 82 -3.37 -10.90 -7.21
CA SER A 82 -3.65 -12.19 -6.56
C SER A 82 -2.41 -12.76 -5.85
N LYS A 83 -1.21 -12.63 -6.42
CA LYS A 83 0.04 -13.05 -5.76
C LYS A 83 0.33 -12.23 -4.50
N ILE A 84 0.14 -10.91 -4.55
CA ILE A 84 0.33 -10.05 -3.38
C ILE A 84 -0.66 -10.43 -2.30
N LEU A 85 -1.96 -10.46 -2.62
CA LEU A 85 -3.03 -10.67 -1.64
C LEU A 85 -3.01 -12.07 -1.02
N LYS A 86 -2.43 -13.09 -1.69
CA LYS A 86 -2.35 -14.47 -1.17
C LYS A 86 -1.65 -14.57 0.19
N SER A 87 -0.67 -13.72 0.45
CA SER A 87 0.09 -13.73 1.70
C SER A 87 0.12 -12.38 2.39
N ALA A 88 -0.72 -11.44 1.95
CA ALA A 88 -0.73 -10.10 2.51
C ALA A 88 -1.50 -10.07 3.83
N ILE A 89 -1.08 -9.18 4.72
CA ILE A 89 -1.75 -8.85 5.97
C ILE A 89 -2.39 -7.48 5.80
N LEU A 90 -3.71 -7.38 5.98
CA LEU A 90 -4.39 -6.09 6.06
C LEU A 90 -3.95 -5.39 7.34
N ILE A 91 -3.25 -4.26 7.20
CA ILE A 91 -2.74 -3.48 8.34
C ILE A 91 -3.57 -2.22 8.60
N TYR A 92 -4.38 -1.81 7.62
CA TYR A 92 -5.28 -0.68 7.75
C TYR A 92 -6.43 -0.79 6.74
N GLU A 93 -7.64 -0.47 7.19
CA GLU A 93 -8.83 -0.28 6.36
C GLU A 93 -9.62 0.91 6.92
N ARG A 94 -9.92 1.88 6.06
CA ARG A 94 -10.78 3.02 6.40
C ARG A 94 -12.17 2.48 6.72
N GLN A 95 -12.69 2.80 7.91
CA GLN A 95 -14.07 2.43 8.26
C GLN A 95 -15.04 3.28 7.43
N SER A 96 -15.87 2.64 6.61
CA SER A 96 -17.03 3.29 6.01
C SER A 96 -18.07 3.52 7.11
N SER A 97 -18.31 4.78 7.45
CA SER A 97 -19.45 5.18 8.29
C SER A 97 -20.75 5.12 7.51
#